data_AF-A0A250FWT0-F1
#
_entry.id   AF-A0A250FWT0-F1
#
_cell.length_a   1.000
_cell.length_b   1.000
_cell.length_c   1.000
_cell.angle_alpha   90.00
_cell.angle_beta   90.00
_cell.angle_gamma   90.00
#
_symmetry.space_group_name_H-M   'P 1'
#
loop_
_entity.id
_entity.type
_entity.pdbx_description
1 polymer ?
#
loop_
_entity_poly.entity_id
_entity_poly.type
_entity_poly.pdbx_seq_one_letter_code
_entity_poly.pdbx_strand_id
1 'polypeptide(L)'
;MARDEVLKARWEKVVEELSKTFADGEKLDLEAIIYLIGIQELGQIKSKYKKDEKVNLMHIAICKLLEPYGYYKFDYTDSDGWPHYSLVEQLPALKAGEQSILMKEAIVQYFDNRGFFQDE
;
A
#
# COMPACT_ATOMS: atom_id res chain seq x y z
N MET A 1 -16.46 5.49 -16.03
CA MET A 1 -16.58 6.97 -16.03
C MET A 1 -16.62 7.48 -14.60
N ALA A 2 -17.76 7.49 -13.89
CA ALA A 2 -17.80 8.03 -12.51
C ALA A 2 -16.86 7.32 -11.51
N ARG A 3 -16.76 5.98 -11.55
CA ARG A 3 -15.85 5.22 -10.66
C ARG A 3 -14.37 5.53 -10.92
N ASP A 4 -13.98 5.68 -12.19
CA ASP A 4 -12.60 5.97 -12.58
C ASP A 4 -12.19 7.39 -12.18
N GLU A 5 -13.12 8.35 -12.28
CA GLU A 5 -12.94 9.74 -11.85
C GLU A 5 -12.77 9.84 -10.33
N VAL A 6 -13.61 9.11 -9.57
CA VAL A 6 -13.49 9.05 -8.10
C VAL A 6 -12.18 8.42 -7.68
N LEU A 7 -11.78 7.30 -8.30
CA LEU A 7 -10.50 6.66 -8.02
C LEU A 7 -9.34 7.62 -8.31
N LYS A 8 -9.38 8.30 -9.45
CA LYS A 8 -8.35 9.27 -9.83
C LYS A 8 -8.24 10.41 -8.82
N ALA A 9 -9.36 11.03 -8.44
CA ALA A 9 -9.37 12.14 -7.48
C ALA A 9 -8.86 11.70 -6.10
N ARG A 10 -9.32 10.55 -5.59
CA ARG A 10 -8.88 10.00 -4.31
C ARG A 10 -7.40 9.62 -4.32
N TRP A 11 -6.92 9.03 -5.42
CA TRP A 11 -5.50 8.73 -5.62
C TRP A 11 -4.66 10.01 -5.62
N GLU A 12 -5.08 11.05 -6.33
CA GLU A 12 -4.40 12.34 -6.37
C GLU A 12 -4.32 12.97 -4.98
N LYS A 13 -5.40 12.90 -4.18
CA LYS A 13 -5.41 13.37 -2.78
C LYS A 13 -4.42 12.59 -1.89
N VAL A 14 -4.37 11.26 -2.02
CA VAL A 14 -3.38 10.43 -1.28
C VAL A 14 -1.96 10.83 -1.66
N VAL A 15 -1.66 10.95 -2.96
CA VAL A 15 -0.34 11.37 -3.43
C VAL A 15 0.01 12.75 -2.89
N GLU A 16 -0.89 13.71 -2.97
CA GLU A 16 -0.68 15.08 -2.52
C GLU A 16 -0.31 15.14 -1.03
N GLU A 17 -1.12 14.53 -0.16
CA GLU A 17 -0.91 14.60 1.28
C GLU A 17 0.34 13.84 1.74
N LEU A 18 0.61 12.66 1.15
CA LEU A 18 1.84 11.93 1.46
C LEU A 18 3.08 12.67 0.93
N SER A 19 3.00 13.28 -0.25
CA SER A 19 4.12 14.04 -0.83
C SER A 19 4.45 15.27 0.01
N LYS A 20 3.44 16.00 0.50
CA LYS A 20 3.63 17.12 1.43
C LYS A 20 4.27 16.68 2.75
N THR A 21 3.88 15.51 3.26
CA THR A 21 4.31 15.04 4.58
C THR A 21 5.70 14.40 4.56
N PHE A 22 6.03 13.64 3.51
CA PHE A 22 7.20 12.75 3.50
C PHE A 22 8.23 13.07 2.41
N ALA A 23 7.94 13.97 1.48
CA ALA A 23 8.80 14.25 0.33
C ALA A 23 8.97 15.75 0.04
N ASP A 24 8.72 16.63 1.03
CA ASP A 24 8.85 18.08 0.89
C ASP A 24 8.09 18.66 -0.35
N GLY A 25 6.97 18.02 -0.71
CA GLY A 25 6.16 18.38 -1.87
C GLY A 25 6.60 17.75 -3.20
N GLU A 26 7.69 16.98 -3.23
CA GLU A 26 8.05 16.15 -4.38
C GLU A 26 7.04 15.01 -4.55
N LYS A 27 6.54 14.85 -5.78
CA LYS A 27 5.46 13.91 -6.07
C LYS A 27 5.91 12.46 -5.87
N LEU A 28 5.33 11.80 -4.88
CA LEU A 28 5.52 10.38 -4.65
C LEU A 28 4.87 9.55 -5.76
N ASP A 29 5.57 8.49 -6.17
CA ASP A 29 5.05 7.49 -7.09
C ASP A 29 4.38 6.32 -6.36
N LEU A 30 3.88 5.36 -7.13
CA LEU A 30 3.19 4.19 -6.59
C LEU A 30 4.11 3.34 -5.70
N GLU A 31 5.37 3.15 -6.10
CA GLU A 31 6.32 2.32 -5.37
C GLU A 31 6.67 2.94 -4.02
N ALA A 32 6.90 4.25 -3.99
CA ALA A 32 7.18 4.99 -2.77
C ALA A 32 6.00 4.95 -1.79
N ILE A 33 4.76 5.07 -2.28
CA ILE A 33 3.57 4.97 -1.43
C ILE A 33 3.40 3.55 -0.87
N ILE A 34 3.61 2.51 -1.68
CA ILE A 34 3.60 1.11 -1.20
C ILE A 34 4.67 0.92 -0.12
N TYR A 35 5.87 1.46 -0.32
CA TYR A 35 6.95 1.40 0.66
C TYR A 35 6.59 2.08 1.99
N LEU A 36 5.96 3.26 1.94
CA LEU A 36 5.47 3.96 3.14
C LEU A 36 4.41 3.15 3.89
N ILE A 37 3.48 2.52 3.17
CA ILE A 37 2.49 1.61 3.76
C ILE A 37 3.20 0.42 4.43
N GLY A 38 4.24 -0.14 3.81
CA GLY A 38 5.03 -1.22 4.39
C GLY A 38 5.67 -0.82 5.72
N ILE A 39 6.24 0.38 5.82
CA ILE A 39 6.80 0.91 7.07
C ILE A 39 5.70 1.07 8.12
N GLN A 40 4.55 1.63 7.73
CA GLN A 40 3.41 1.82 8.62
C GLN A 40 2.92 0.49 9.21
N GLU A 41 2.79 -0.54 8.37
CA GLU A 41 2.29 -1.86 8.79
C GLU A 41 3.31 -2.65 9.60
N LEU A 42 4.61 -2.45 9.38
CA LEU A 42 5.64 -3.00 10.26
C LEU A 42 5.59 -2.32 11.66
N GLY A 43 5.19 -1.06 11.73
CA GLY A 43 5.10 -0.30 12.98
C GLY A 43 6.45 0.06 13.63
N GLN A 44 7.58 -0.35 13.03
CA GLN A 44 8.93 -0.09 13.52
C GLN A 44 9.61 0.99 12.69
N ILE A 45 9.47 2.27 13.03
CA ILE A 45 10.14 3.35 12.28
C ILE A 45 11.65 3.30 12.54
N LYS A 46 12.43 3.00 11.49
CA LYS A 46 13.91 2.99 11.52
C LYS A 46 14.47 4.10 10.65
N SER A 47 15.65 4.61 11.01
CA SER A 47 16.35 5.62 10.21
C SER A 47 16.82 5.10 8.86
N LYS A 48 17.18 3.80 8.77
CA LYS A 48 17.55 3.11 7.53
C LYS A 48 17.15 1.64 7.57
N TYR A 49 16.57 1.16 6.48
CA TYR A 49 16.38 -0.27 6.20
C TYR A 49 17.41 -0.74 5.19
N LYS A 50 17.90 -1.97 5.38
CA LYS A 50 18.74 -2.68 4.42
C LYS A 50 17.95 -3.04 3.15
N LYS A 51 18.65 -3.41 2.07
CA LYS A 51 18.03 -3.69 0.77
C LYS A 51 17.01 -4.84 0.84
N ASP A 52 17.34 -5.90 1.56
CA ASP A 52 16.47 -7.04 1.86
C ASP A 52 15.26 -6.63 2.70
N GLU A 53 15.46 -5.84 3.76
CA GLU A 53 14.36 -5.28 4.56
C GLU A 53 13.41 -4.42 3.72
N LYS A 54 13.90 -3.65 2.75
CA LYS A 54 13.05 -2.89 1.82
C LYS A 54 12.18 -3.80 0.98
N VAL A 55 12.71 -4.92 0.48
CA VAL A 55 11.91 -5.91 -0.27
C VAL A 55 10.84 -6.52 0.62
N ASN A 56 11.16 -6.82 1.88
CA ASN A 56 10.18 -7.33 2.84
C ASN A 56 9.08 -6.31 3.15
N LEU A 57 9.42 -5.03 3.28
CA LEU A 57 8.43 -3.95 3.45
C LEU A 57 7.46 -3.86 2.26
N MET A 58 7.98 -3.99 1.03
CA MET A 58 7.13 -4.05 -0.16
C MET A 58 6.20 -5.26 -0.12
N HIS A 59 6.69 -6.42 0.31
CA HIS A 59 5.87 -7.63 0.44
C HIS A 59 4.76 -7.44 1.48
N ILE A 60 5.08 -6.92 2.67
CA ILE A 60 4.10 -6.62 3.72
C ILE A 60 3.00 -5.70 3.19
N ALA A 61 3.39 -4.61 2.54
CA ALA A 61 2.45 -3.65 1.98
C ALA A 61 1.52 -4.29 0.95
N ILE A 62 2.07 -5.04 -0.02
CA ILE A 62 1.28 -5.69 -1.06
C ILE A 62 0.34 -6.73 -0.46
N CYS A 63 0.81 -7.57 0.45
CA CYS A 63 -0.03 -8.55 1.13
C CYS A 63 -1.16 -7.89 1.91
N LYS A 64 -0.87 -6.79 2.62
CA LYS A 64 -1.88 -6.04 3.35
C LYS A 64 -2.93 -5.41 2.44
N LEU A 65 -2.48 -4.79 1.35
CA LEU A 65 -3.34 -4.12 0.38
C LEU A 65 -4.27 -5.12 -0.33
N LEU A 66 -3.79 -6.34 -0.57
CA LEU A 66 -4.51 -7.38 -1.29
C LEU A 66 -5.25 -8.37 -0.38
N GLU A 67 -5.09 -8.29 0.94
CA GLU A 67 -5.83 -9.09 1.92
C GLU A 67 -7.36 -8.93 1.79
N PRO A 68 -7.93 -7.71 1.66
CA PRO A 68 -9.37 -7.53 1.45
C PRO A 68 -9.91 -8.14 0.15
N TYR A 69 -9.02 -8.40 -0.82
CA TYR A 69 -9.35 -9.01 -2.10
C TYR A 69 -9.27 -10.54 -2.07
N GLY A 70 -8.83 -11.14 -0.95
CA GLY A 70 -8.76 -12.59 -0.76
C GLY A 70 -7.51 -13.25 -1.33
N TYR A 71 -6.50 -12.49 -1.80
CA TYR A 71 -5.26 -13.06 -2.31
C TYR A 71 -4.30 -13.48 -1.20
N TYR A 72 -4.30 -12.73 -0.09
CA TYR A 72 -3.45 -12.98 1.06
C TYR A 72 -4.26 -12.96 2.34
N LYS A 73 -3.74 -13.62 3.37
CA LYS A 73 -4.30 -13.59 4.72
C LYS A 73 -3.18 -13.46 5.72
N PHE A 74 -3.35 -12.58 6.70
CA PHE A 74 -2.43 -12.51 7.83
C PHE A 74 -2.32 -13.88 8.53
N ASP A 75 -1.09 -14.30 8.80
CA ASP A 75 -0.79 -15.59 9.43
C ASP A 75 -0.30 -15.37 10.87
N TYR A 76 0.90 -14.80 11.02
CA TYR A 76 1.48 -14.49 12.33
C TYR A 76 2.50 -13.36 12.23
N THR A 77 2.95 -12.86 13.38
CA THR A 77 4.10 -11.97 13.48
C THR A 77 5.25 -12.74 14.11
N ASP A 78 6.43 -12.69 13.50
CA ASP A 78 7.60 -13.39 14.01
C ASP A 78 8.22 -12.70 15.25
N SER A 79 9.26 -13.32 15.81
CA SER A 79 9.96 -12.79 16.98
C SER A 79 10.64 -11.43 16.75
N ASP A 80 10.94 -11.09 15.51
CA ASP A 80 11.56 -9.83 15.11
C ASP A 80 10.50 -8.75 14.80
N GLY A 81 9.22 -9.09 14.92
CA GLY A 81 8.08 -8.20 14.72
C GLY A 81 7.62 -8.07 13.27
N TRP A 82 8.09 -8.92 12.36
CA TRP A 82 7.67 -8.87 10.96
C TRP A 82 6.35 -9.63 10.75
N PRO A 83 5.32 -9.01 10.18
CA PRO A 83 4.07 -9.69 9.84
C PRO A 83 4.27 -10.60 8.62
N HIS A 84 3.84 -11.85 8.75
CA HIS A 84 3.85 -12.87 7.71
C HIS A 84 2.43 -13.12 7.22
N TYR A 85 2.32 -13.37 5.91
CA TYR A 85 1.06 -13.59 5.23
C TYR A 85 1.12 -14.88 4.44
N SER A 86 0.02 -15.63 4.48
CA SER A 86 -0.17 -16.81 3.66
C SER A 86 -0.87 -16.45 2.35
N LEU A 87 -0.41 -17.03 1.23
CA LEU A 87 -1.09 -16.93 -0.05
C LEU A 87 -2.38 -17.77 0.00
N VAL A 88 -3.52 -17.13 -0.24
CA VAL A 88 -4.83 -17.77 -0.28
C VAL A 88 -5.20 -18.11 -1.72
N GLU A 89 -5.05 -17.15 -2.62
CA GLU A 89 -5.35 -17.31 -4.05
C GLU A 89 -4.27 -16.63 -4.88
N GLN A 90 -3.90 -17.25 -6.01
CA GLN A 90 -2.93 -16.65 -6.93
C GLN A 90 -3.57 -15.46 -7.64
N LEU A 91 -2.82 -14.36 -7.73
CA LEU A 91 -3.20 -13.24 -8.59
C LEU A 91 -3.34 -13.74 -10.03
N PRO A 92 -4.40 -13.34 -10.75
CA PRO A 92 -4.52 -13.65 -12.17
C PRO A 92 -3.36 -13.02 -12.95
N ALA A 93 -3.12 -13.51 -14.17
CA ALA A 93 -2.14 -12.90 -15.07
C ALA A 93 -2.61 -11.51 -15.52
N LEU A 94 -2.11 -10.47 -14.84
CA LEU A 94 -2.46 -9.06 -15.10
C LEU A 94 -1.39 -8.39 -15.96
N LYS A 95 -1.82 -7.57 -16.92
CA LYS A 95 -0.92 -6.65 -17.65
C LYS A 95 -0.45 -5.53 -16.72
N ALA A 96 0.69 -4.90 -17.05
CA ALA A 96 1.27 -3.83 -16.22
C ALA A 96 0.27 -2.68 -15.90
N GLY A 97 -0.59 -2.31 -16.85
CA GLY A 97 -1.64 -1.32 -16.63
C GLY A 97 -2.72 -1.77 -15.64
N GLU A 98 -3.13 -3.04 -15.72
CA GLU A 98 -4.13 -3.63 -14.82
C GLU A 98 -3.58 -3.78 -13.39
N GLN A 99 -2.31 -4.19 -13.26
CA GLN A 99 -1.61 -4.22 -11.96
C GLN A 99 -1.58 -2.84 -11.31
N SER A 100 -1.24 -1.81 -12.10
CA SER A 100 -1.20 -0.42 -11.60
C SER A 100 -2.57 0.07 -11.12
N ILE A 101 -3.65 -0.29 -11.81
CA ILE A 101 -5.01 0.08 -11.42
C ILE A 101 -5.41 -0.65 -10.14
N LEU A 102 -5.18 -1.96 -10.06
CA LEU A 102 -5.47 -2.77 -8.87
C LEU A 102 -4.77 -2.19 -7.63
N MET A 103 -3.48 -1.88 -7.74
CA MET A 103 -2.72 -1.33 -6.62
C MET A 103 -3.22 0.04 -6.19
N LYS A 104 -3.62 0.92 -7.14
CA LYS A 104 -4.21 2.21 -6.80
C LYS A 104 -5.56 2.07 -6.11
N GLU A 105 -6.43 1.18 -6.58
CA GLU A 105 -7.70 0.88 -5.90
C GLU A 105 -7.45 0.38 -4.48
N ALA A 106 -6.55 -0.58 -4.31
CA ALA A 106 -6.24 -1.16 -3.02
C ALA A 106 -5.67 -0.13 -2.03
N ILE A 107 -4.79 0.77 -2.51
CA ILE A 107 -4.25 1.86 -1.68
C ILE A 107 -5.33 2.84 -1.29
N VAL A 108 -6.16 3.29 -2.23
CA VAL A 108 -7.27 4.21 -1.93
C VAL A 108 -8.22 3.57 -0.92
N GLN A 109 -8.56 2.30 -1.08
CA GLN A 109 -9.39 1.57 -0.12
C GLN A 109 -8.73 1.45 1.25
N TYR A 110 -7.41 1.21 1.31
CA TYR A 110 -6.65 1.16 2.56
C TYR A 110 -6.72 2.48 3.34
N PHE A 111 -6.62 3.62 2.65
CA PHE A 111 -6.76 4.94 3.26
C PHE A 111 -8.21 5.25 3.65
N ASP A 112 -9.18 4.88 2.80
CA ASP A 112 -10.61 5.07 3.07
C ASP A 112 -11.07 4.32 4.33
N ASN A 113 -10.66 3.05 4.46
CA ASN A 113 -10.91 2.23 5.64
C ASN A 113 -10.31 2.81 6.93
N ARG A 114 -9.33 3.71 6.82
CA ARG A 114 -8.69 4.41 7.95
C ARG A 114 -9.23 5.82 8.18
N GLY A 115 -10.31 6.18 7.49
CA GLY A 115 -10.99 7.46 7.65
C GLY A 115 -10.30 8.63 6.95
N PHE A 116 -9.32 8.39 6.08
CA PHE A 116 -8.54 9.45 5.43
C PHE A 116 -9.37 10.43 4.58
N PHE A 117 -10.53 9.98 4.07
CA PHE A 117 -11.43 10.81 3.26
C PHE A 117 -12.63 11.36 4.03
N GLN A 118 -12.70 11.20 5.36
CA GLN A 118 -13.89 11.55 6.16
C GLN A 118 -13.96 13.04 6.58
N ASP A 119 -12.98 13.87 6.19
CA ASP A 119 -12.97 15.32 6.45
C ASP A 119 -13.71 16.15 5.36
N GLU A 120 -14.87 15.69 4.87
CA GLU A 120 -15.84 16.51 4.10
C GLU A 120 -17.17 16.66 4.84
#